data_AF-A0A1V4RUP5-F1
#
_entry.id   AF-A0A1V4RUP5-F1
#
_cell.length_a   1.000
_cell.length_b   1.000
_cell.length_c   1.000
_cell.angle_alpha   90.00
_cell.angle_beta   90.00
_cell.angle_gamma   90.00
#
_symmetry.space_group_name_H-M   'P 1'
#
loop_
_entity.id
_entity.type
_entity.pdbx_description
1 polymer ?
#
loop_
_entity_poly.entity_id
_entity_poly.type
_entity_poly.pdbx_seq_one_letter_code
_entity_poly.pdbx_strand_id
1 'polypeptide(L)'
;MAEGYVRLWAAVLEQAIKDVQGDARAHKGKVRSIFSEGAWTWFHSESQEIGSFLWTCNMLGFEPDFILTLVTKQDIERPKSRSVAFG
;
A
#
# COMPACT_ATOMS: atom_id res chain seq x y z
N MET A 1 -18.61 -17.95 1.63
CA MET A 1 -18.15 -17.19 2.83
C MET A 1 -19.24 -16.20 3.22
N ALA A 2 -19.45 -15.92 4.51
CA ALA A 2 -20.48 -14.99 4.93
C ALA A 2 -20.18 -13.57 4.43
N GLU A 3 -21.19 -12.88 3.91
CA GLU A 3 -21.08 -11.55 3.28
C GLU A 3 -20.37 -10.51 4.18
N GLY A 4 -20.52 -10.63 5.50
CA GLY A 4 -19.85 -9.77 6.48
C GLY A 4 -18.32 -9.86 6.44
N TYR A 5 -17.76 -11.03 6.14
CA TYR A 5 -16.30 -11.19 6.03
C TYR A 5 -15.75 -10.47 4.80
N VAL A 6 -16.44 -10.58 3.66
CA VAL A 6 -16.04 -9.90 2.42
C VAL A 6 -15.99 -8.39 2.62
N ARG A 7 -17.03 -7.81 3.25
CA ARG A 7 -17.09 -6.37 3.54
C ARG A 7 -15.97 -5.92 4.48
N LEU A 8 -15.67 -6.70 5.52
CA LEU A 8 -14.60 -6.41 6.46
C LEU A 8 -13.24 -6.35 5.75
N TRP A 9 -12.89 -7.39 5.00
CA TRP A 9 -11.59 -7.47 4.35
C TRP A 9 -11.44 -6.49 3.19
N ALA A 10 -12.53 -6.15 2.50
CA ALA A 10 -12.55 -5.03 1.55
C ALA A 10 -12.24 -3.69 2.23
N ALA A 11 -12.82 -3.43 3.41
CA ALA A 11 -12.55 -2.21 4.17
C ALA A 11 -11.10 -2.16 4.67
N VAL A 12 -10.53 -3.28 5.10
CA VAL A 12 -9.10 -3.39 5.48
C VAL A 12 -8.19 -3.05 4.31
N LEU A 13 -8.46 -3.64 3.13
CA LEU A 13 -7.69 -3.37 1.92
C LEU A 13 -7.78 -1.90 1.51
N GLU A 14 -8.98 -1.32 1.53
CA GLU A 14 -9.20 0.09 1.22
C GLU A 14 -8.46 1.02 2.19
N GLN A 15 -8.49 0.72 3.50
CA GLN A 15 -7.80 1.51 4.51
C GLN A 15 -6.27 1.42 4.33
N ALA A 16 -5.73 0.23 4.07
CA ALA A 16 -4.29 0.07 3.83
C ALA A 16 -3.81 0.88 2.61
N ILE A 17 -4.61 0.93 1.53
CA ILE A 17 -4.32 1.78 0.37
C ILE A 17 -4.34 3.26 0.79
N LYS A 18 -5.34 3.69 1.57
CA LYS A 18 -5.43 5.07 2.08
C LYS A 18 -4.27 5.43 2.99
N ASP A 19 -3.77 4.51 3.80
CA ASP A 19 -2.66 4.77 4.72
C ASP A 19 -1.35 5.02 3.95
N VAL A 20 -1.12 4.26 2.86
CA VAL A 20 0.04 4.49 1.99
C VAL A 20 -0.12 5.76 1.15
N GLN A 21 -1.31 6.02 0.58
CA GLN A 21 -1.56 7.18 -0.28
C GLN A 21 -1.72 8.50 0.49
N GLY A 22 -2.33 8.46 1.67
CA GLY A 22 -2.52 9.61 2.55
C GLY A 22 -1.18 10.16 3.03
N ASP A 23 -0.23 9.28 3.28
CA ASP A 23 1.14 9.66 3.62
C ASP A 23 1.88 10.27 2.42
N ALA A 24 1.67 9.77 1.20
CA ALA A 24 2.21 10.39 -0.02
C ALA A 24 1.74 11.85 -0.21
N ARG A 25 0.50 12.18 0.20
CA ARG A 25 -0.02 13.57 0.16
C ARG A 25 0.51 14.44 1.29
N ALA A 26 0.79 13.87 2.47
CA ALA A 26 1.39 14.57 3.60
C ALA A 26 2.90 14.84 3.40
N HIS A 27 3.55 14.07 2.52
CA HIS A 27 4.98 14.04 2.30
C HIS A 27 5.61 15.17 1.48
N LYS A 28 5.18 16.42 1.71
CA LYS A 28 6.07 17.58 1.46
C LYS A 28 7.25 17.66 2.46
N GLY A 29 7.32 16.78 3.47
CA GLY A 29 8.40 16.76 4.47
C GLY A 29 8.67 15.39 5.12
N LYS A 30 9.55 14.59 4.51
CA LYS A 30 10.60 13.74 5.12
C LYS A 30 10.35 12.62 6.16
N VAL A 31 9.16 12.28 6.67
CA VAL A 31 9.00 11.06 7.54
C VAL A 31 7.73 10.28 7.24
N ARG A 32 7.86 9.00 6.85
CA ARG A 32 6.72 8.11 6.59
C ARG A 32 5.96 7.89 7.89
N SER A 33 4.65 8.10 7.87
CA SER A 33 3.80 7.86 9.04
C SER A 33 3.87 6.39 9.47
N ILE A 34 3.80 6.08 10.78
CA ILE A 34 3.78 4.70 11.30
C ILE A 34 2.68 3.83 10.66
N PHE A 35 1.56 4.45 10.27
CA PHE A 35 0.45 3.80 9.58
C PHE A 35 0.83 3.39 8.15
N SER A 36 1.63 4.23 7.48
CA SER A 36 2.16 3.93 6.15
C SER A 36 3.18 2.79 6.18
N GLU A 37 4.07 2.74 7.19
CA GLU A 37 5.08 1.68 7.32
C GLU A 37 4.44 0.32 7.61
N GLY A 38 3.42 0.30 8.48
CA GLY A 38 2.63 -0.91 8.74
C GLY A 38 1.92 -1.42 7.48
N ALA A 39 1.26 -0.53 6.74
CA ALA A 39 0.60 -0.88 5.49
C ALA A 39 1.60 -1.33 4.41
N TRP A 40 2.74 -0.65 4.27
CA TRP A 40 3.81 -1.04 3.36
C TRP A 40 4.38 -2.42 3.67
N THR A 41 4.59 -2.73 4.95
CA THR A 41 5.04 -4.06 5.40
C THR A 41 3.99 -5.12 5.10
N TRP A 42 2.71 -4.80 5.30
CA TRP A 42 1.61 -5.70 4.98
C TRP A 42 1.51 -6.01 3.49
N PHE A 43 1.62 -5.00 2.61
CA PHE A 43 1.61 -5.19 1.15
C PHE A 43 2.78 -6.04 0.63
N HIS A 44 3.97 -5.91 1.23
CA HIS A 44 5.16 -6.67 0.83
C HIS A 44 5.33 -8.00 1.57
N SER A 45 4.38 -8.38 2.42
CA SER A 45 4.45 -9.66 3.12
C SER A 45 4.20 -10.82 2.15
N GLU A 46 5.09 -11.81 2.17
CA GLU A 46 4.92 -13.08 1.44
C GLU A 46 3.98 -14.05 2.15
N SER A 47 3.40 -13.67 3.30
CA SER A 47 2.48 -14.52 4.04
C SER A 47 1.21 -14.81 3.24
N GLN A 48 0.73 -16.05 3.33
CA GLN A 48 -0.56 -16.50 2.79
C GLN A 48 -1.58 -16.85 3.89
N GLU A 49 -1.25 -16.55 5.15
CA GLU A 49 -2.13 -16.81 6.28
C GLU A 49 -3.37 -15.90 6.26
N ILE A 50 -4.40 -16.27 7.02
CA ILE A 50 -5.63 -15.47 7.12
C ILE A 50 -5.29 -14.04 7.55
N GLY A 51 -5.75 -13.07 6.76
CA GLY A 51 -5.50 -11.64 6.99
C GLY A 51 -4.19 -11.10 6.44
N SER A 52 -3.36 -11.94 5.84
CA SER A 52 -2.27 -11.46 4.98
C SER A 52 -2.81 -10.76 3.73
N PHE A 53 -1.97 -9.94 3.10
CA PHE A 53 -2.31 -9.27 1.84
C PHE A 53 -2.66 -10.26 0.73
N LEU A 54 -1.85 -11.31 0.55
CA LEU A 54 -2.07 -12.33 -0.48
C LEU A 54 -3.37 -13.10 -0.24
N TRP A 55 -3.62 -13.49 1.01
CA TRP A 55 -4.88 -14.14 1.38
C TRP A 55 -6.08 -13.24 1.15
N THR A 56 -5.97 -11.96 1.51
CA THR A 56 -7.03 -10.96 1.35
C THR A 56 -7.36 -10.76 -0.13
N CYS A 57 -6.34 -10.65 -0.99
CA CYS A 57 -6.53 -10.55 -2.43
C CYS A 57 -7.22 -11.78 -3.01
N ASN A 58 -6.75 -12.98 -2.67
CA ASN A 58 -7.38 -14.24 -3.12
C ASN A 58 -8.84 -14.34 -2.66
N MET A 59 -9.12 -13.97 -1.41
CA MET A 59 -10.47 -13.99 -0.84
C MET A 59 -11.43 -13.00 -1.52
N LEU A 60 -10.94 -11.81 -1.88
CA LEU A 60 -11.71 -10.77 -2.56
C LEU A 60 -11.75 -10.93 -4.09
N GLY A 61 -10.98 -11.87 -4.65
CA GLY A 61 -10.88 -12.09 -6.09
C GLY A 61 -10.03 -11.04 -6.82
N PHE A 62 -9.10 -10.39 -6.11
CA PHE A 62 -8.14 -9.46 -6.70
C PHE A 62 -6.80 -10.11 -7.00
N GLU A 63 -6.16 -9.63 -8.06
CA GLU A 63 -4.78 -9.99 -8.38
C GLU A 63 -3.82 -9.10 -7.54
N PRO A 64 -2.94 -9.69 -6.71
CA PRO A 64 -2.03 -8.94 -5.85
C PRO A 64 -1.16 -7.93 -6.60
N ASP A 65 -0.64 -8.32 -7.76
CA ASP A 65 0.26 -7.49 -8.58
C ASP A 65 -0.43 -6.22 -9.10
N PHE A 66 -1.72 -6.30 -9.41
CA PHE A 66 -2.52 -5.15 -9.81
C PHE A 66 -2.63 -4.13 -8.67
N ILE A 67 -2.90 -4.61 -7.44
CA ILE A 67 -2.99 -3.75 -6.26
C ILE A 67 -1.64 -3.14 -5.93
N LEU A 68 -0.56 -3.93 -5.95
CA LEU A 68 0.80 -3.44 -5.74
C LEU A 68 1.18 -2.37 -6.77
N THR A 69 0.80 -2.54 -8.04
CA THR A 69 1.01 -1.52 -9.08
C THR A 69 0.27 -0.23 -8.76
N LEU A 70 -0.96 -0.31 -8.24
CA LEU A 70 -1.75 0.85 -7.85
C LEU A 70 -1.14 1.61 -6.66
N VAL A 71 -0.53 0.88 -5.72
CA VAL A 71 0.17 1.44 -4.56
C VAL A 71 1.55 2.01 -4.93
N THR A 72 2.28 1.36 -5.85
CA THR A 72 3.66 1.72 -6.24
C THR A 72 3.76 2.76 -7.36
N LYS A 73 2.77 2.89 -8.26
CA LYS A 73 2.79 3.89 -9.34
C LYS A 73 2.93 5.35 -8.85
N GLN A 74 2.64 5.63 -7.57
CA GLN A 74 2.87 6.94 -6.97
C GLN A 74 4.31 7.17 -6.47
N ASP A 75 5.17 6.15 -6.42
CA ASP A 75 6.60 6.29 -6.06
C ASP A 75 7.46 6.67 -7.29
N ILE A 76 7.01 6.32 -8.50
CA ILE A 76 7.76 6.51 -9.76
C ILE A 76 7.74 7.98 -10.26
N GLU A 77 6.84 8.83 -9.77
CA GLU A 77 6.89 10.28 -10.02
C GLU A 77 7.92 11.04 -9.14
N ARG A 78 8.97 10.37 -8.65
CA ARG A 78 10.18 11.06 -8.22
C ARG A 78 11.11 11.28 -9.44
N PRO A 79 11.17 12.49 -10.04
CA PRO A 79 12.37 12.84 -10.78
C PRO A 79 13.55 12.72 -9.80
N LYS A 80 14.56 11.92 -10.16
CA LYS A 80 15.87 11.97 -9.54
C LYS A 80 16.28 13.45 -9.47
N SER A 81 16.23 14.05 -8.29
CA SER A 81 16.84 15.36 -8.08
C SER A 81 18.31 15.22 -8.43
N ARG A 82 18.67 15.65 -9.63
CA ARG A 82 20.04 15.95 -10.02
C ARG A 82 20.58 16.87 -8.93
N SER A 83 21.52 16.38 -8.14
CA SER A 83 22.39 17.25 -7.35
C SER A 83 23.11 18.17 -8.32
N VAL A 84 22.59 19.39 -8.47
CA VAL A 84 23.31 20.48 -9.12
C VAL A 84 24.21 21.06 -8.03
N ALA A 85 25.45 20.56 -7.96
CA ALA A 85 26.50 21.27 -7.26
C ALA A 85 26.88 22.46 -8.16
N PHE A 86 26.51 23.67 -7.75
CA PHE A 86 27.09 24.89 -8.30
C PHE A 86 28.53 25.01 -7.79
N GLY A 87 29.40 25.48 -8.69
CA GLY A 87 30.86 25.49 -8.55
C GLY A 87 31.43 26.51 -7.57
#